data_AF-A0A3D8JYB2-F1
#
_entry.id   AF-A0A3D8JYB2-F1
#
_cell.length_a   1.000
_cell.length_b   1.000
_cell.length_c   1.000
_cell.angle_alpha   90.00
_cell.angle_beta   90.00
_cell.angle_gamma   90.00
#
_symmetry.space_group_name_H-M   'P 1'
#
loop_
_entity.id
_entity.type
_entity.pdbx_description
1 polymer ?
#
loop_
_entity_poly.entity_id
_entity_poly.type
_entity_poly.pdbx_seq_one_letter_code
_entity_poly.pdbx_strand_id
1 'polypeptide(L)'
;MAHGTAKQIDKSVVITLRDVTYTGRYVYVQGGSFSLGTAFVGGQVATGNAIGVSAVGNGNVLAQSADGLHNLRCVFNFSGWTQQGTGVCATDDGVAYDLQITR
;
A
#
# COMPACT_ATOMS: atom_id res chain seq x y z
N MET A 1 -0.61 -13.67 -11.11
CA MET A 1 -0.13 -12.77 -10.05
C MET A 1 0.57 -11.59 -10.71
N ALA A 2 0.44 -10.39 -10.15
CA ALA A 2 1.15 -9.19 -10.60
C ALA A 2 2.48 -9.08 -9.86
N HIS A 3 3.57 -8.93 -10.61
CA HIS A 3 4.92 -8.80 -10.04
C HIS A 3 5.41 -7.37 -10.26
N GLY A 4 5.79 -6.69 -9.18
CA GLY A 4 6.22 -5.30 -9.22
C GLY A 4 7.62 -5.09 -8.62
N THR A 5 8.38 -4.17 -9.22
CA THR A 5 9.63 -3.65 -8.64
C THR A 5 9.48 -2.17 -8.37
N ALA A 6 9.78 -1.72 -7.15
CA ALA A 6 9.61 -0.33 -6.72
C ALA A 6 10.97 0.35 -6.49
N LYS A 7 11.20 1.50 -7.14
CA LYS A 7 12.41 2.31 -6.95
C LYS A 7 12.16 3.43 -5.94
N GLN A 8 12.94 3.45 -4.87
CA GLN A 8 12.75 4.41 -3.77
C GLN A 8 13.10 5.86 -4.16
N ILE A 9 14.09 6.05 -5.03
CA ILE A 9 14.68 7.36 -5.31
C ILE A 9 13.67 8.30 -5.98
N ASP A 10 12.96 7.80 -6.98
CA ASP A 10 12.00 8.55 -7.79
C ASP A 10 10.53 8.16 -7.51
N LYS A 11 10.34 7.23 -6.55
CA LYS A 11 9.05 6.61 -6.23
C LYS A 11 8.38 5.98 -7.45
N SER A 12 9.15 5.57 -8.46
CA SER A 12 8.63 4.87 -9.62
C SER A 12 8.39 3.39 -9.30
N VAL A 13 7.43 2.80 -10.00
CA VAL A 13 7.16 1.36 -9.93
C VAL A 13 6.91 0.83 -11.33
N VAL A 14 7.44 -0.36 -11.57
CA VAL A 14 7.21 -1.15 -12.79
C VAL A 14 6.49 -2.41 -12.35
N ILE A 15 5.31 -2.67 -12.91
CA ILE A 15 4.49 -3.84 -12.60
C ILE A 15 4.25 -4.61 -13.89
N THR A 16 4.56 -5.90 -13.88
CA THR A 16 4.25 -6.81 -14.98
C THR A 16 3.03 -7.64 -14.61
N LEU A 17 2.01 -7.59 -15.46
CA LEU A 17 0.76 -8.34 -15.31
C LEU A 17 0.34 -8.86 -16.69
N ARG A 18 0.21 -10.19 -16.84
CA ARG A 18 -0.19 -10.85 -18.11
C ARG A 18 0.63 -10.34 -19.32
N ASP A 19 1.95 -10.29 -19.17
CA ASP A 19 2.91 -9.80 -20.16
C ASP A 19 2.79 -8.31 -20.54
N VAL A 20 1.88 -7.57 -19.90
CA VAL A 20 1.78 -6.12 -20.01
C VAL A 20 2.61 -5.48 -18.91
N THR A 21 3.46 -4.53 -19.31
CA THR A 21 4.25 -3.73 -18.38
C THR A 21 3.54 -2.41 -18.11
N TYR A 22 3.25 -2.17 -16.83
CA TYR A 22 2.68 -0.95 -16.32
C TYR A 22 3.78 -0.16 -15.62
N THR A 23 3.84 1.15 -15.91
CA THR A 23 4.77 2.05 -15.25
C THR A 23 4.01 3.13 -14.53
N GLY A 24 4.47 3.50 -13.34
CA GLY A 24 3.72 4.41 -12.51
C GLY A 24 4.53 4.97 -11.36
N ARG A 25 3.82 5.57 -10.42
CA ARG A 25 4.38 6.04 -9.16
C ARG A 25 3.64 5.44 -7.99
N TYR A 26 4.35 5.26 -6.89
CA TYR A 26 3.79 4.79 -5.64
C TYR A 26 3.93 5.83 -4.53
N VAL A 27 2.95 5.83 -3.63
CA VAL A 27 2.98 6.60 -2.38
C VAL A 27 2.65 5.65 -1.25
N TYR A 28 3.44 5.68 -0.18
CA TYR A 28 3.19 4.86 1.00
C TYR A 28 3.44 5.67 2.27
N VAL A 29 2.71 5.33 3.33
CA VAL A 29 2.86 5.97 4.64
C VAL A 29 4.10 5.38 5.32
N GLN A 30 5.16 6.17 5.36
CA GLN A 30 6.39 5.85 6.08
C GLN A 30 6.31 6.49 7.47
N GLY A 31 5.66 5.82 8.42
CA GLY A 31 5.47 6.32 9.78
C GLY A 31 4.09 6.98 9.98
N GLY A 32 3.32 6.45 10.93
CA GLY A 32 2.01 6.96 11.32
C GLY A 32 1.34 5.99 12.30
N SER A 33 1.21 6.40 13.56
CA SER A 33 0.44 5.70 14.58
C SER A 33 -0.74 6.58 14.98
N PHE A 34 -1.95 6.01 14.93
CA PHE A 34 -3.14 6.66 15.46
C PHE A 34 -3.48 6.00 16.79
N SER A 35 -3.57 6.80 17.85
CA SER A 35 -4.02 6.33 19.17
C SER A 35 -5.46 6.77 19.36
N LEU A 36 -6.38 5.80 19.42
CA LEU A 36 -7.76 6.05 19.83
C LEU A 36 -7.85 5.82 21.33
N GLY A 37 -8.00 6.89 22.11
CA GLY A 37 -8.17 6.84 23.56
C GLY A 37 -9.62 7.10 23.95
N THR A 38 -10.23 6.18 24.71
CA THR A 38 -11.52 6.41 25.37
C THR A 38 -11.28 6.70 26.86
N ALA A 39 -11.76 7.84 27.35
CA ALA A 39 -11.69 8.20 28.77
C ALA A 39 -13.12 8.30 29.33
N PHE A 40 -13.42 7.53 30.38
CA PHE A 40 -14.68 7.61 31.12
C PHE A 40 -14.46 8.45 32.38
N VAL A 41 -15.19 9.56 32.52
CA VAL A 41 -15.18 10.41 33.73
C VAL A 41 -16.43 10.13 34.54
N GLY A 42 -16.26 9.46 35.67
CA GLY A 42 -17.33 9.13 36.61
C GLY A 42 -16.78 8.48 37.88
N GLY A 43 -16.25 9.30 38.80
CA GLY A 43 -16.10 8.98 40.23
C GLY A 43 -15.09 7.92 40.68
N GLN A 44 -14.61 7.01 39.83
CA GLN A 44 -13.60 6.00 40.18
C GLN A 44 -12.56 5.85 39.07
N VAL A 45 -11.31 5.54 39.48
CA VAL A 45 -10.08 5.45 38.68
C VAL A 45 -10.32 5.23 37.17
N ALA A 46 -9.97 6.23 36.36
CA ALA A 46 -10.10 6.17 34.90
C ALA A 46 -8.98 5.31 34.29
N THR A 47 -9.27 4.05 33.97
CA THR A 47 -8.42 3.23 33.08
C THR A 47 -8.78 3.52 31.62
N GLY A 48 -7.89 4.19 30.89
CA GLY A 48 -8.03 4.40 29.45
C GLY A 48 -7.33 3.30 28.66
N ASN A 49 -8.05 2.62 27.76
CA ASN A 49 -7.44 1.78 26.73
C ASN A 49 -7.07 2.64 25.53
N ALA A 50 -5.80 2.56 25.10
CA ALA A 50 -5.33 3.17 23.86
C ALA A 50 -5.12 2.06 22.82
N ILE A 51 -5.91 2.08 21.74
CA ILE A 51 -5.66 1.21 20.59
C ILE A 51 -4.71 1.96 19.66
N GLY A 52 -3.47 1.51 19.56
CA GLY A 52 -2.50 2.00 18.57
C GLY A 52 -2.70 1.30 17.24
N VAL A 53 -3.14 2.03 16.21
CA VAL A 53 -3.24 1.51 14.83
C VAL A 53 -2.03 2.01 14.04
N SER A 54 -1.16 1.11 13.59
CA SER A 54 -0.06 1.44 12.69
C SER A 54 -0.56 1.52 11.26
N ALA A 55 -0.50 2.70 10.64
CA ALA A 55 -0.74 2.87 9.20
C ALA A 55 0.51 2.62 8.36
N VAL A 56 1.64 2.29 9.00
CA VAL A 56 2.95 2.11 8.37
C VAL A 56 2.91 0.94 7.38
N GLY A 57 3.42 1.18 6.18
CA GLY A 57 3.50 0.17 5.13
C GLY A 57 2.35 0.22 4.13
N ASN A 58 1.19 0.79 4.46
CA ASN A 58 0.11 0.93 3.50
C ASN A 58 0.44 2.00 2.45
N GLY A 59 0.36 1.60 1.18
CA GLY A 59 0.64 2.43 0.02
C GLY A 59 -0.30 2.15 -1.14
N ASN A 60 -0.36 3.10 -2.05
CA ASN A 60 -1.15 3.03 -3.26
C ASN A 60 -0.24 3.27 -4.47
N VAL A 61 -0.46 2.51 -5.54
CA VAL A 61 0.17 2.61 -6.85
C VAL A 61 -0.88 3.09 -7.83
N LEU A 62 -0.48 4.03 -8.68
CA LEU A 62 -1.17 4.33 -9.92
C LEU A 62 -0.16 4.12 -11.05
N ALA A 63 -0.43 3.14 -11.91
CA ALA A 63 0.41 2.77 -13.03
C ALA A 63 -0.44 2.64 -14.29
N GLN A 64 0.19 2.88 -15.44
CA GLN A 64 -0.45 2.84 -16.75
C GLN A 64 0.38 1.95 -17.68
N SER A 65 -0.29 1.24 -18.58
CA SER A 65 0.37 0.44 -19.62
C SER A 65 1.13 1.35 -20.59
N ALA A 66 2.13 0.78 -21.28
CA ALA A 66 2.97 1.54 -22.22
C ALA A 66 2.20 2.18 -23.39
N ASP A 67 1.05 1.61 -23.75
CA ASP A 67 0.13 2.12 -24.78
C ASP A 67 -0.84 3.20 -24.26
N GLY A 68 -0.85 3.47 -22.94
CA GLY A 68 -1.73 4.45 -22.31
C GLY A 68 -3.20 4.03 -22.20
N LEU A 69 -3.56 2.83 -22.68
CA LEU A 69 -4.96 2.40 -22.78
C LEU A 69 -5.47 1.71 -21.51
N HIS A 70 -4.57 1.15 -20.71
CA HIS A 70 -4.93 0.39 -19.50
C HIS A 70 -4.36 1.02 -18.24
N ASN A 71 -5.19 1.06 -17.21
CA ASN A 71 -4.83 1.61 -15.92
C ASN A 71 -4.79 0.51 -14.87
N LEU A 72 -3.79 0.61 -13.99
CA LEU A 72 -3.58 -0.32 -12.90
C LEU A 72 -3.50 0.47 -11.60
N ARG A 73 -4.42 0.18 -10.68
CA ARG A 73 -4.39 0.73 -9.33
C ARG A 73 -4.11 -0.37 -8.34
N CYS A 74 -3.09 -0.20 -7.50
CA CYS A 74 -2.77 -1.21 -6.50
C CYS A 74 -2.69 -0.64 -5.10
N VAL A 75 -3.23 -1.35 -4.12
CA VAL A 75 -3.03 -1.06 -2.70
C VAL A 75 -2.10 -2.14 -2.14
N PHE A 76 -1.03 -1.75 -1.46
CA PHE A 76 -0.05 -2.69 -0.94
C PHE A 76 0.37 -2.33 0.48
N ASN A 77 0.80 -3.34 1.23
CA ASN A 77 1.52 -3.16 2.47
C ASN A 77 3.00 -3.49 2.24
N PHE A 78 3.91 -2.58 2.60
CA PHE A 78 5.35 -2.74 2.43
C PHE A 78 6.08 -2.71 3.77
N SER A 79 6.90 -3.73 4.00
CA SER A 79 7.81 -3.80 5.14
C SER A 79 9.18 -3.24 4.74
N GLY A 80 9.55 -2.11 5.34
CA GLY A 80 10.89 -1.55 5.18
C GLY A 80 12.00 -2.46 5.72
N TRP A 81 11.67 -3.40 6.62
CA TRP A 81 12.64 -4.33 7.21
C TRP A 81 12.99 -5.49 6.27
N THR A 82 11.98 -6.12 5.66
CA THR A 82 12.20 -7.21 4.69
C THR A 82 12.39 -6.73 3.27
N GLN A 83 12.18 -5.42 3.02
CA GLN A 83 12.19 -4.80 1.69
C GLN A 83 11.21 -5.46 0.70
N GLN A 84 10.13 -6.02 1.23
CA GLN A 84 9.10 -6.73 0.49
C GLN A 84 7.72 -6.20 0.91
N GLY A 85 6.79 -6.28 -0.02
CA GLY A 85 5.40 -5.93 0.22
C GLY A 85 4.43 -6.78 -0.58
N THR A 86 3.22 -6.90 -0.07
CA THR A 86 2.13 -7.63 -0.70
C THR A 86 0.89 -6.76 -0.75
N GLY A 87 0.06 -6.95 -1.77
CA GLY A 87 -1.11 -6.12 -1.99
C GLY A 87 -2.06 -6.70 -3.01
N VAL A 88 -2.96 -5.87 -3.49
CA VAL A 88 -3.90 -6.20 -4.56
C VAL A 88 -3.88 -5.07 -5.59
N CYS A 89 -3.77 -5.44 -6.86
CA CYS A 89 -3.98 -4.56 -8.01
C CYS A 89 -5.35 -4.79 -8.63
N ALA A 90 -5.99 -3.73 -9.09
CA ALA A 90 -7.18 -3.76 -9.91
C ALA A 90 -6.91 -3.09 -11.25
N THR A 91 -7.29 -3.76 -12.33
CA THR A 91 -7.30 -3.22 -13.70
C THR A 91 -8.59 -2.42 -13.96
N ASP A 92 -8.62 -1.66 -15.05
CA ASP A 92 -9.75 -0.83 -15.50
C ASP A 92 -11.02 -1.64 -15.84
N ASP A 93 -10.88 -2.91 -16.18
CA ASP A 93 -11.97 -3.88 -16.38
C ASP A 93 -12.48 -4.50 -15.06
N GLY A 94 -11.95 -4.07 -13.91
CA GLY A 94 -12.39 -4.49 -12.57
C GLY A 94 -11.80 -5.81 -12.09
N VAL A 95 -10.84 -6.39 -12.81
CA VAL A 95 -10.20 -7.65 -12.39
C VAL A 95 -9.12 -7.38 -11.35
N ALA A 96 -9.17 -8.14 -10.25
CA ALA A 96 -8.21 -8.05 -9.16
C ALA A 96 -7.09 -9.10 -9.28
N TYR A 97 -5.88 -8.72 -8.91
CA TYR A 97 -4.70 -9.58 -8.89
C TYR A 97 -3.89 -9.36 -7.63
N ASP A 98 -3.36 -10.44 -7.05
CA ASP A 98 -2.36 -10.33 -5.99
C ASP A 98 -1.11 -9.63 -6.53
N LEU A 99 -0.63 -8.66 -5.76
CA LEU A 99 0.57 -7.89 -6.02
C LEU A 99 1.66 -8.32 -5.05
N GLN A 100 2.82 -8.66 -5.60
CA GLN A 100 4.05 -8.81 -4.84
C GLN A 100 5.04 -7.73 -5.29
N ILE A 101 5.47 -6.89 -4.35
CA ILE A 101 6.49 -5.87 -4.57
C ILE A 101 7.77 -6.27 -3.84
N THR A 102 8.87 -6.22 -4.56
CA THR A 102 10.22 -6.28 -4.00
C THR A 102 10.95 -4.98 -4.29
N ARG A 103 11.88 -4.63 -3.41
CA ARG A 103 12.83 -3.54 -3.66
C ARG A 103 14.02 -4.02 -4.47
#